data_AF-A0A844TYL4-F1
#
_entry.id   AF-A0A844TYL4-F1
#
_cell.length_a   1.000
_cell.length_b   1.000
_cell.length_c   1.000
_cell.angle_alpha   90.00
_cell.angle_beta   90.00
_cell.angle_gamma   90.00
#
_symmetry.space_group_name_H-M   'P 1'
#
loop_
_entity.id
_entity.type
_entity.pdbx_description
1 polymer ?
#
loop_
_entity_poly.entity_id
_entity_poly.type
_entity_poly.pdbx_seq_one_letter_code
_entity_poly.pdbx_strand_id
1 'polypeptide(L)'
;MIDQITKLIEQVSSKEISQAGISTDLAGAVTKETGDSIINGFKDSISGGDLGALTSLLGGGTSNLMSNPMVMGMITNLVGSLTSKLGLGEGIAKNFAGSVIPGIIESLVSKSKGGESGFQITDLISSFGGGDSKGLLDSLTGGKEGLGGAMNALKGLF
;
A
#
# COMPACT_ATOMS: atom_id res chain seq x y z
N MET A 1 5.14 11.48 9.52
CA MET A 1 5.32 10.21 8.77
C MET A 1 4.36 10.15 7.60
N ILE A 2 3.04 10.30 7.82
CA ILE A 2 2.05 10.44 6.73
C ILE A 2 2.48 11.49 5.70
N ASP A 3 2.95 12.67 6.13
CA ASP A 3 3.41 13.71 5.20
C ASP A 3 4.53 13.24 4.26
N GLN A 4 5.40 12.33 4.72
CA GLN A 4 6.47 11.78 3.87
C GLN A 4 5.94 10.76 2.87
N ILE A 5 4.93 9.99 3.26
CA ILE A 5 4.22 9.06 2.36
C ILE A 5 3.46 9.87 1.30
N THR A 6 2.72 10.89 1.71
CA THR A 6 2.00 11.79 0.80
C THR A 6 2.97 12.46 -0.16
N LYS A 7 4.09 13.01 0.31
CA LYS A 7 5.13 13.58 -0.56
C LYS A 7 5.71 12.59 -1.56
N LEU A 8 5.88 11.32 -1.15
CA LEU A 8 6.37 10.28 -2.04
C LEU A 8 5.33 9.93 -3.11
N ILE A 9 4.06 9.78 -2.72
CA ILE A 9 2.94 9.60 -3.65
C ILE A 9 2.91 10.76 -4.64
N GLU A 10 3.01 12.01 -4.17
CA GLU A 10 3.05 13.21 -5.01
C GLU A 10 4.23 13.19 -5.97
N GLN A 11 5.44 12.87 -5.50
CA GLN A 11 6.64 12.82 -6.34
C GLN A 11 6.52 11.79 -7.46
N VAL A 12 6.11 10.57 -7.13
CA VAL A 12 5.99 9.49 -8.13
C VAL A 12 4.81 9.79 -9.06
N SER A 13 3.66 10.21 -8.52
CA SER A 13 2.49 10.55 -9.34
C SER A 13 2.79 11.68 -10.31
N SER A 14 3.47 12.75 -9.87
CA SER A 14 3.81 13.88 -10.74
C SER A 14 4.68 13.46 -11.93
N LYS A 15 5.63 12.56 -11.68
CA LYS A 15 6.49 11.99 -12.73
C LYS A 15 5.66 11.16 -13.72
N GLU A 16 4.83 10.25 -13.23
CA GLU A 16 4.01 9.38 -14.07
C GLU A 16 2.88 10.13 -14.80
N ILE A 17 2.29 11.17 -14.20
CA ILE A 17 1.31 12.08 -14.84
C ILE A 17 1.92 12.72 -16.07
N SER A 18 3.15 13.23 -15.94
CA SER A 18 3.88 13.86 -17.03
C SER A 18 4.19 12.86 -18.15
N GLN A 19 4.56 11.63 -17.79
CA GLN A 19 4.84 10.56 -18.77
C GLN A 19 3.57 10.04 -19.47
N ALA A 20 2.44 9.99 -18.76
CA ALA A 20 1.15 9.54 -19.28
C ALA A 20 0.42 10.61 -20.11
N GLY A 21 0.96 11.83 -20.21
CA GLY A 21 0.35 12.94 -20.95
C GLY A 21 -0.96 13.44 -20.33
N ILE A 22 -1.13 13.26 -19.02
CA ILE A 22 -2.32 13.71 -18.29
C ILE A 22 -2.22 15.23 -18.06
N SER A 23 -3.29 15.97 -18.34
CA SER A 23 -3.35 17.43 -18.14
C SER A 23 -3.02 17.83 -16.70
N THR A 24 -2.26 18.91 -16.55
CA THR A 24 -1.85 19.44 -15.24
C THR A 24 -3.03 19.83 -14.36
N ASP A 25 -4.16 20.24 -14.94
CA ASP A 25 -5.41 20.53 -14.21
C ASP A 25 -5.97 19.31 -13.48
N LEU A 26 -5.73 18.11 -14.01
CA LEU A 26 -6.14 16.85 -13.39
C LEU A 26 -5.07 16.30 -12.44
N ALA A 27 -3.85 16.81 -12.47
CA ALA A 27 -2.72 16.24 -11.75
C ALA A 27 -2.99 16.11 -10.23
N GLY A 28 -3.61 17.12 -9.62
CA GLY A 28 -3.99 17.08 -8.20
C GLY A 28 -5.04 16.01 -7.91
N ALA A 29 -6.07 15.88 -8.76
CA ALA A 29 -7.13 14.90 -8.59
C ALA A 29 -6.62 13.47 -8.82
N VAL A 30 -5.75 13.27 -9.81
CA VAL A 30 -5.10 11.99 -10.12
C VAL A 30 -4.20 11.57 -8.97
N THR A 31 -3.39 12.48 -8.46
CA THR A 31 -2.51 12.22 -7.30
C THR A 31 -3.32 11.85 -6.07
N LYS A 32 -4.41 12.57 -5.80
CA LYS A 32 -5.34 12.26 -4.70
C LYS A 32 -5.92 10.86 -4.85
N GLU A 33 -6.45 10.52 -6.02
CA GLU A 33 -7.07 9.22 -6.25
C GLU A 33 -6.06 8.06 -6.20
N THR A 34 -4.81 8.34 -6.62
CA THR A 34 -3.69 7.42 -6.46
C THR A 34 -3.42 7.14 -4.99
N GLY A 35 -3.33 8.19 -4.17
CA GLY A 35 -3.18 8.04 -2.72
C GLY A 35 -4.33 7.27 -2.09
N ASP A 36 -5.57 7.63 -2.43
CA ASP A 36 -6.77 6.96 -1.93
C ASP A 36 -6.77 5.46 -2.30
N SER A 37 -6.38 5.10 -3.53
CA SER A 37 -6.33 3.70 -3.99
C SER A 37 -5.29 2.87 -3.23
N ILE A 38 -4.13 3.46 -2.93
CA ILE A 38 -3.06 2.80 -2.16
C ILE A 38 -3.48 2.63 -0.71
N ILE A 39 -4.02 3.69 -0.09
CA ILE A 39 -4.52 3.64 1.30
C ILE A 39 -5.61 2.58 1.41
N ASN A 40 -6.56 2.57 0.48
CA ASN A 40 -7.65 1.60 0.48
C ASN A 40 -7.12 0.18 0.27
N GLY A 41 -6.22 -0.07 -0.68
CA GLY A 41 -5.67 -1.41 -0.87
C GLY A 41 -4.90 -1.95 0.35
N PHE A 42 -4.18 -1.08 1.06
CA PHE A 42 -3.53 -1.46 2.31
C PHE A 42 -4.56 -1.75 3.42
N LYS A 43 -5.58 -0.89 3.54
CA LYS A 43 -6.67 -1.09 4.50
C LYS A 43 -7.44 -2.37 4.22
N ASP A 44 -7.76 -2.64 2.96
CA ASP A 44 -8.49 -3.85 2.55
C ASP A 44 -7.69 -5.12 2.86
N SER A 45 -6.37 -5.07 2.68
CA SER A 45 -5.50 -6.20 3.04
C SER A 45 -5.42 -6.42 4.55
N ILE A 46 -5.38 -5.33 5.30
CA ILE A 46 -5.43 -5.36 6.77
C ILE A 46 -6.76 -5.93 7.26
N SER A 47 -7.88 -5.40 6.77
CA SER A 47 -9.23 -5.83 7.16
C SER A 47 -9.57 -7.23 6.64
N GLY A 48 -8.99 -7.63 5.51
CA GLY A 48 -9.13 -8.97 4.93
C GLY A 48 -8.27 -10.04 5.60
N GLY A 49 -7.40 -9.66 6.55
CA GLY A 49 -6.50 -10.60 7.24
C GLY A 49 -5.24 -10.99 6.44
N ASP A 50 -4.97 -10.32 5.32
CA ASP A 50 -3.86 -10.57 4.41
C ASP A 50 -2.56 -9.84 4.84
N LEU A 51 -2.31 -9.85 6.15
CA LEU A 51 -1.15 -9.18 6.77
C LEU A 51 0.18 -9.80 6.30
N GLY A 52 0.17 -11.09 5.95
CA GLY A 52 1.33 -11.78 5.37
C GLY A 52 1.74 -11.18 4.03
N ALA A 53 0.79 -10.87 3.15
CA ALA A 53 1.07 -10.20 1.89
C ALA A 53 1.62 -8.79 2.12
N LEU A 54 1.04 -8.04 3.06
CA LEU A 54 1.49 -6.69 3.41
C LEU A 54 2.93 -6.67 3.94
N THR A 55 3.22 -7.51 4.92
CA THR A 55 4.56 -7.62 5.53
C THR A 55 5.59 -8.13 4.54
N SER A 56 5.24 -9.06 3.66
CA SER A 56 6.13 -9.53 2.58
C SER A 56 6.44 -8.41 1.59
N LEU A 57 5.44 -7.63 1.19
CA LEU A 57 5.59 -6.50 0.27
C LEU A 57 6.51 -5.43 0.89
N LEU A 58 6.19 -4.98 2.11
CA LEU A 58 6.91 -3.93 2.81
C LEU A 58 8.30 -4.37 3.29
N GLY A 59 8.49 -5.66 3.56
CA GLY A 59 9.76 -6.26 3.96
C GLY A 59 10.77 -6.46 2.81
N GLY A 60 10.42 -6.10 1.58
CA GLY A 60 11.33 -6.18 0.43
C GLY A 60 10.89 -7.11 -0.70
N GLY A 61 9.68 -7.67 -0.65
CA GLY A 61 9.11 -8.53 -1.68
C GLY A 61 8.61 -7.77 -2.92
N THR A 62 9.46 -6.92 -3.52
CA THR A 62 9.09 -6.10 -4.70
C THR A 62 9.36 -6.78 -6.04
N SER A 63 10.04 -7.93 -6.08
CA SER A 63 10.42 -8.60 -7.34
C SER A 63 9.22 -8.99 -8.23
N ASN A 64 8.01 -9.10 -7.68
CA ASN A 64 6.80 -9.46 -8.44
C ASN A 64 5.57 -8.66 -7.99
N LEU A 65 5.67 -7.33 -7.89
CA LEU A 65 4.54 -6.48 -7.50
C LEU A 65 3.30 -6.71 -8.38
N MET A 66 3.49 -6.89 -9.69
CA MET A 66 2.38 -7.13 -10.63
C MET A 66 1.71 -8.50 -10.46
N SER A 67 2.34 -9.45 -9.76
CA SER A 67 1.72 -10.74 -9.42
C SER A 67 1.03 -10.71 -8.05
N ASN A 68 1.18 -9.62 -7.31
CA ASN A 68 0.59 -9.50 -5.99
C ASN A 68 -0.90 -9.09 -6.10
N PRO A 69 -1.84 -9.86 -5.52
CA PRO A 69 -3.27 -9.59 -5.65
C PRO A 69 -3.70 -8.26 -5.02
N MET A 70 -3.04 -7.81 -3.95
CA MET A 70 -3.27 -6.49 -3.35
C MET A 70 -2.89 -5.38 -4.33
N VAL A 71 -1.72 -5.48 -4.96
CA VAL A 71 -1.24 -4.49 -5.93
C VAL A 71 -2.16 -4.44 -7.15
N MET A 72 -2.59 -5.60 -7.66
CA MET A 72 -3.55 -5.68 -8.76
C MET A 72 -4.91 -5.08 -8.39
N GLY A 73 -5.36 -5.28 -7.15
CA GLY A 73 -6.56 -4.63 -6.62
C GLY A 73 -6.43 -3.11 -6.60
N MET A 74 -5.31 -2.58 -6.10
CA MET A 74 -5.02 -1.14 -6.10
C MET A 74 -5.03 -0.55 -7.51
N ILE A 75 -4.39 -1.22 -8.47
CA ILE A 75 -4.37 -0.80 -9.88
C ILE A 75 -5.79 -0.76 -10.43
N THR A 76 -6.58 -1.81 -10.22
CA THR A 76 -7.95 -1.90 -10.72
C THR A 76 -8.83 -0.80 -10.13
N ASN A 77 -8.73 -0.56 -8.82
CA ASN A 77 -9.45 0.50 -8.13
C ASN A 77 -9.06 1.88 -8.68
N LEU A 78 -7.76 2.13 -8.85
CA LEU A 78 -7.28 3.39 -9.40
C LEU A 78 -7.80 3.61 -10.83
N VAL A 79 -7.69 2.60 -11.70
CA VAL A 79 -8.23 2.69 -13.07
C VAL A 79 -9.72 3.02 -13.05
N GLY A 80 -10.49 2.33 -12.22
CA GLY A 80 -11.93 2.56 -12.07
C GLY A 80 -12.24 4.00 -11.65
N SER A 81 -11.48 4.55 -10.71
CA SER A 81 -11.66 5.92 -10.27
C SER A 81 -11.19 6.98 -11.26
N LEU A 82 -10.05 6.77 -11.91
CA LEU A 82 -9.54 7.71 -12.93
C LEU A 82 -10.49 7.80 -14.12
N THR A 83 -11.04 6.67 -14.55
CA THR A 83 -12.02 6.60 -15.63
C THR A 83 -13.37 7.19 -15.20
N SER A 84 -13.92 6.72 -14.08
CA SER A 84 -15.29 7.09 -13.66
C SER A 84 -15.40 8.48 -13.04
N LYS A 85 -14.38 8.93 -12.28
CA LYS A 85 -14.41 10.22 -11.57
C LYS A 85 -13.75 11.34 -12.36
N LEU A 86 -12.66 11.04 -13.08
CA LEU A 86 -11.87 12.06 -13.79
C LEU A 86 -12.09 12.03 -15.31
N GLY A 87 -12.85 11.06 -15.82
CA GLY A 87 -13.13 10.94 -17.25
C GLY A 87 -11.90 10.58 -18.09
N LEU A 88 -10.84 10.04 -17.47
CA LEU A 88 -9.64 9.64 -18.19
C LEU A 88 -9.93 8.43 -19.08
N GLY A 89 -9.34 8.41 -20.28
CA GLY A 89 -9.45 7.26 -21.18
C GLY A 89 -8.88 6.00 -20.52
N GLU A 90 -9.56 4.87 -20.68
CA GLU A 90 -9.20 3.60 -20.01
C GLU A 90 -7.76 3.17 -20.29
N GLY A 91 -7.25 3.40 -21.51
CA GLY A 91 -5.85 3.13 -21.85
C GLY A 91 -4.85 4.00 -21.07
N ILE A 92 -5.13 5.29 -20.92
CA ILE A 92 -4.30 6.23 -20.15
C ILE A 92 -4.33 5.86 -18.67
N ALA A 93 -5.54 5.61 -18.13
CA ALA A 93 -5.73 5.23 -16.75
C ALA A 93 -4.98 3.92 -16.41
N LYS A 94 -5.08 2.89 -17.26
CA LYS A 94 -4.35 1.62 -17.10
C LYS A 94 -2.84 1.81 -17.15
N ASN A 95 -2.34 2.57 -18.13
CA ASN A 95 -0.91 2.81 -18.27
C ASN A 95 -0.32 3.57 -17.06
N PHE A 96 -1.04 4.61 -16.62
CA PHE A 96 -0.67 5.39 -15.45
C PHE A 96 -0.73 4.53 -14.17
N ALA A 97 -1.86 3.88 -13.90
CA ALA A 97 -2.06 3.06 -12.70
C ALA A 97 -1.04 1.91 -12.62
N GLY A 98 -0.78 1.25 -13.75
CA GLY A 98 0.18 0.16 -13.87
C GLY A 98 1.64 0.57 -13.64
N SER A 99 1.97 1.86 -13.71
CA SER A 99 3.32 2.37 -13.45
C SER A 99 3.41 3.06 -12.08
N VAL A 100 2.43 3.88 -11.73
CA VAL A 100 2.44 4.69 -10.51
C VAL A 100 2.30 3.85 -9.25
N ILE A 101 1.42 2.85 -9.23
CA ILE A 101 1.19 2.03 -8.05
C ILE A 101 2.44 1.21 -7.72
N PRO A 102 3.03 0.43 -8.65
CA PRO A 102 4.27 -0.28 -8.37
C PRO A 102 5.42 0.67 -8.01
N GLY A 103 5.55 1.82 -8.69
CA GLY A 103 6.61 2.79 -8.42
C GLY A 103 6.53 3.41 -7.03
N ILE A 104 5.32 3.68 -6.53
CA ILE A 104 5.11 4.18 -5.16
C ILE A 104 5.48 3.10 -4.14
N ILE A 105 5.00 1.87 -4.33
CA ILE A 105 5.29 0.74 -3.43
C ILE A 105 6.80 0.47 -3.38
N GLU A 106 7.45 0.41 -4.53
CA GLU A 106 8.90 0.22 -4.63
C GLU A 106 9.67 1.35 -3.92
N SER A 107 9.22 2.60 -4.08
CA SER A 107 9.82 3.76 -3.40
C SER A 107 9.61 3.71 -1.88
N LEU A 108 8.44 3.26 -1.41
CA LEU A 108 8.15 3.06 0.02
C LEU A 108 9.05 1.98 0.62
N VAL A 109 9.14 0.82 -0.04
CA VAL A 109 9.98 -0.31 0.38
C VAL A 109 11.46 0.08 0.37
N SER A 110 11.92 0.75 -0.68
CA SER A 110 13.30 1.22 -0.80
C SER A 110 13.67 2.17 0.33
N LYS A 111 12.76 3.07 0.72
CA LYS A 111 12.94 3.94 1.89
C LYS A 111 12.84 3.18 3.22
N SER A 112 12.06 2.10 3.31
CA SER A 112 11.98 1.25 4.50
C SER A 112 13.27 0.48 4.75
N LYS A 113 13.97 0.03 3.70
CA LYS A 113 15.24 -0.73 3.80
C LYS A 113 16.47 0.12 4.14
N GLY A 114 16.35 1.45 4.24
CA GLY A 114 17.46 2.42 4.28
C GLY A 114 18.14 2.69 5.63
N GLY A 115 17.91 1.92 6.71
CA GLY A 115 18.53 2.15 8.04
C GLY A 115 17.76 3.15 8.92
N GLU A 116 18.37 3.62 10.03
CA GLU A 116 17.80 4.35 11.20
C GLU A 116 16.79 5.51 10.93
N SER A 117 16.61 5.96 9.68
CA SER A 117 15.66 7.01 9.27
C SER A 117 14.59 6.55 8.23
N GLY A 118 14.52 5.25 7.96
CA GLY A 118 13.55 4.64 7.03
C GLY A 118 12.16 4.44 7.63
N PHE A 119 11.17 4.17 6.76
CA PHE A 119 9.82 3.81 7.23
C PHE A 119 9.85 2.49 8.00
N GLN A 120 9.46 2.50 9.27
CA GLN A 120 9.17 1.27 10.00
C GLN A 120 7.88 0.66 9.44
N ILE A 121 7.88 -0.64 9.18
CA ILE A 121 6.69 -1.38 8.73
C ILE A 121 5.54 -1.16 9.73
N THR A 122 5.86 -1.18 11.02
CA THR A 122 4.93 -0.90 12.12
C THR A 122 4.30 0.50 12.03
N ASP A 123 5.08 1.50 11.64
CA ASP A 123 4.59 2.87 11.49
C ASP A 123 3.69 3.00 10.27
N LEU A 124 4.03 2.35 9.15
CA LEU A 124 3.20 2.31 7.95
C LEU A 124 1.85 1.66 8.26
N ILE A 125 1.88 0.50 8.91
CA ILE A 125 0.68 -0.22 9.34
C ILE A 125 -0.16 0.64 10.29
N SER A 126 0.48 1.33 11.24
CA SER A 126 -0.22 2.24 12.16
C SER A 126 -0.83 3.45 11.42
N SER A 127 -0.15 3.93 10.38
CA SER A 127 -0.59 5.02 9.52
C SER A 127 -1.82 4.68 8.69
N PHE A 128 -1.84 3.49 8.08
CA PHE A 128 -2.92 3.06 7.17
C PHE A 128 -4.05 2.31 7.89
N GLY A 129 -3.75 1.67 9.02
CA GLY A 129 -4.71 0.91 9.82
C GLY A 129 -5.72 1.77 10.59
N GLY A 130 -5.50 3.09 10.68
CA GLY A 130 -6.46 4.08 11.17
C GLY A 130 -6.95 3.85 12.60
N GLY A 131 -6.36 4.53 13.59
CA GLY A 131 -6.90 4.67 14.97
C GLY A 131 -6.86 3.41 15.85
N ASP A 132 -7.18 2.24 15.29
CA ASP A 132 -7.14 0.91 15.91
C ASP A 132 -5.81 0.17 15.66
N SER A 133 -4.75 0.96 15.44
CA SER A 133 -3.38 0.47 15.29
C SER A 133 -2.94 -0.45 16.43
N LYS A 134 -3.53 -0.29 17.63
CA LYS A 134 -3.28 -1.16 18.78
C LYS A 134 -3.80 -2.59 18.60
N GLY A 135 -5.00 -2.79 18.04
CA GLY A 135 -5.55 -4.13 17.78
C GLY A 135 -4.86 -4.85 16.61
N LEU A 136 -4.40 -4.07 15.63
CA LEU A 136 -3.56 -4.57 14.54
C LEU A 136 -2.16 -4.95 15.01
N LEU A 137 -1.51 -4.10 15.80
CA LEU A 137 -0.23 -4.41 16.42
C LEU A 137 -0.32 -5.63 17.32
N ASP A 138 -1.39 -5.74 18.13
CA ASP A 138 -1.61 -6.92 18.96
C ASP A 138 -1.77 -8.16 18.07
N SER A 139 -2.56 -8.12 17.01
CA SER A 139 -2.70 -9.24 16.06
C SER A 139 -1.38 -9.62 15.36
N LEU A 140 -0.53 -8.63 15.02
CA LEU A 140 0.76 -8.83 14.35
C LEU A 140 1.88 -9.30 15.28
N THR A 141 1.92 -8.79 16.49
CA THR A 141 2.96 -9.10 17.49
C THR A 141 2.63 -10.35 18.30
N GLY A 142 1.50 -10.99 18.00
CA GLY A 142 1.03 -12.13 18.78
C GLY A 142 0.56 -11.66 20.14
N GLY A 143 -0.47 -10.83 20.13
CA GLY A 143 -1.27 -10.43 21.28
C GLY A 143 -1.44 -11.64 22.16
N LYS A 144 -1.27 -11.43 23.46
CA LYS A 144 -0.88 -12.36 24.54
C LYS A 144 -1.58 -13.75 24.56
N GLU A 145 -2.55 -13.99 23.68
CA GLU A 145 -3.37 -15.18 23.51
C GLU A 145 -3.16 -15.91 22.14
N GLY A 146 -2.71 -15.25 21.07
CA GLY A 146 -2.68 -15.82 19.70
C GLY A 146 -1.52 -16.78 19.41
N LEU A 147 -0.28 -16.39 19.74
CA LEU A 147 0.91 -17.25 19.61
C LEU A 147 1.14 -18.10 20.89
N GLY A 148 0.74 -17.57 22.04
CA GLY A 148 0.78 -18.27 23.32
C GLY A 148 -0.24 -19.41 23.41
N GLY A 149 -1.48 -19.20 22.92
CA GLY A 149 -2.51 -20.24 22.89
C GLY A 149 -2.20 -21.36 21.90
N ALA A 150 -1.68 -21.03 20.71
CA ALA A 150 -1.29 -22.03 19.71
C ALA A 150 -0.09 -22.88 20.15
N MET A 151 0.92 -22.28 20.78
CA MET A 151 2.03 -23.07 21.37
C MET A 151 1.59 -23.89 22.57
N ASN A 152 0.66 -23.41 23.40
CA ASN A 152 0.18 -24.16 24.56
C ASN A 152 -0.75 -25.32 24.13
N ALA A 153 -1.56 -25.13 23.09
CA ALA A 153 -2.36 -26.20 22.47
C ALA A 153 -1.48 -27.25 21.77
N LEU A 154 -0.38 -26.85 21.14
CA LEU A 154 0.57 -27.78 20.52
C LEU A 154 1.44 -28.50 21.55
N LYS A 155 1.73 -27.86 22.70
CA LYS A 155 2.43 -28.47 23.84
C LYS A 155 1.54 -29.40 24.67
N GLY A 156 0.21 -29.25 24.60
CA GLY A 156 -0.74 -30.19 25.20
C GLY A 156 -0.98 -31.48 24.38
N LEU A 157 -0.33 -31.61 23.23
CA LEU A 157 -0.42 -32.76 22.32
C LEU A 157 0.83 -33.65 22.31
N PHE A 158 1.87 -33.30 23.09
CA PHE A 158 3.09 -34.09 23.31
C PHE A 158 3.29 -34.32 24.80
#